data_AF-J1I6S0-F1
#
_entry.id   AF-J1I6S0-F1
#
_cell.length_a   1.000
_cell.length_b   1.000
_cell.length_c   1.000
_cell.angle_alpha   90.00
_cell.angle_beta   90.00
_cell.angle_gamma   90.00
#
_symmetry.space_group_name_H-M   'P 1'
#
loop_
_entity.id
_entity.type
_entity.pdbx_description
1 polymer ?
#
loop_
_entity_poly.entity_id
_entity_poly.type
_entity_poly.pdbx_seq_one_letter_code
_entity_poly.pdbx_strand_id
1 'polypeptide(L)'
;MKQKINKICKALSQSLYEREELIKLAILAILAEENIFLLGPPGVAKSLIARRLAQIFKGGKSFEYLMSKFSTPEEIFGPVSISKLKNEDKYERKTANYLPGAEIVFLDEIWKSGPAIQNALLTVMNEKLYRNGEQEEKIKLKGLIAASNELPRQGLGLEALWDRFIVRFHVNNIESEDDFMQFLKGEGASNGLKLKEEEKIDLDEFEDWQKKIKAVELSAESVEIICRLKKSLAQSNKKEAPIYVSDRKWKKITGLLKASAFMHGRSKTNSLDCFLIKHCLWDQVEQIDDLAKQLQVVIKKYGELQTADFKKLNAEHTRLHKKLDKLFGTKNYAPKVYKIKGREYYKLLGLSHSDFGIEKQYNLIAKSDFDKLYAQHFKEVSLVNIHASKSQYPVLVYKKITGELRVKSTSVDHWGNSSSQDIALEEVLILPNKAPLLKEYKALEKKIKKEVEAKQQVCDAKQWESHLFTNAENIRLAENGAKQQHQKYYELELSCREDIQKLSN
;
A
#
# COMPACT_ATOMS: atom_id res chain seq x y z
N MET A 1 -21.62 -17.53 9.43
CA MET A 1 -20.98 -17.46 8.09
C MET A 1 -19.58 -18.11 8.07
N LYS A 2 -18.51 -17.55 8.65
CA LYS A 2 -17.13 -18.12 8.55
C LYS A 2 -17.04 -19.62 8.88
N GLN A 3 -17.66 -20.03 10.00
CA GLN A 3 -17.73 -21.45 10.38
C GLN A 3 -18.49 -22.31 9.34
N LYS A 4 -19.57 -21.78 8.76
CA LYS A 4 -20.36 -22.47 7.73
C LYS A 4 -19.53 -22.67 6.46
N ILE A 5 -18.83 -21.65 5.98
CA ILE A 5 -17.97 -21.79 4.81
C ILE A 5 -16.82 -22.75 5.07
N ASN A 6 -16.17 -22.70 6.24
CA ASN A 6 -15.12 -23.66 6.58
C ASN A 6 -15.63 -25.11 6.60
N LYS A 7 -16.86 -25.35 7.08
CA LYS A 7 -17.50 -26.67 7.01
C LYS A 7 -17.75 -27.09 5.56
N ILE A 8 -18.28 -26.20 4.72
CA ILE A 8 -18.50 -26.47 3.29
C ILE A 8 -17.17 -26.81 2.61
N CYS A 9 -16.13 -25.98 2.77
CA CYS A 9 -14.80 -26.25 2.22
C CYS A 9 -14.30 -27.63 2.65
N LYS A 10 -14.34 -27.94 3.95
CA LYS A 10 -13.87 -29.22 4.48
C LYS A 10 -14.64 -30.42 3.91
N ALA A 11 -15.97 -30.31 3.83
CA ALA A 11 -16.81 -31.36 3.27
C ALA A 11 -16.54 -31.56 1.77
N LEU A 12 -16.45 -30.47 1.01
CA LEU A 12 -16.21 -30.55 -0.44
C LEU A 12 -14.79 -31.02 -0.78
N SER A 13 -13.79 -30.76 0.07
CA SER A 13 -12.39 -31.18 -0.12
C SER A 13 -12.09 -32.61 0.31
N GLN A 14 -13.01 -33.29 1.00
CA GLN A 14 -12.76 -34.64 1.51
C GLN A 14 -12.47 -35.65 0.38
N SER A 15 -11.44 -36.47 0.53
CA SER A 15 -11.03 -37.46 -0.49
C SER A 15 -10.65 -36.82 -1.84
N LEU A 16 -10.27 -35.54 -1.84
CA LEU A 16 -9.67 -34.85 -2.98
C LEU A 16 -8.28 -34.36 -2.60
N TYR A 17 -7.28 -35.15 -2.95
CA TYR A 17 -5.86 -34.91 -2.67
C TYR A 17 -5.34 -33.74 -3.50
N GLU A 18 -4.62 -32.81 -2.88
CA GLU A 18 -4.08 -31.60 -3.51
C GLU A 18 -5.12 -30.74 -4.27
N ARG A 19 -6.40 -30.74 -3.86
CA ARG A 19 -7.46 -29.90 -4.48
C ARG A 19 -8.11 -28.89 -3.53
N GLU A 20 -7.58 -28.77 -2.32
CA GLU A 20 -8.16 -27.89 -1.30
C GLU A 20 -8.12 -26.41 -1.72
N GLU A 21 -7.00 -25.93 -2.27
CA GLU A 21 -6.87 -24.54 -2.77
C GLU A 21 -7.90 -24.27 -3.87
N LEU A 22 -8.04 -25.19 -4.84
CA LEU A 22 -9.00 -25.06 -5.93
C LEU A 22 -10.44 -24.97 -5.41
N ILE A 23 -10.84 -25.83 -4.47
CA ILE A 23 -12.21 -25.82 -3.94
C ILE A 23 -12.50 -24.50 -3.21
N LYS A 24 -11.55 -24.04 -2.38
CA LYS A 24 -11.67 -22.75 -1.70
C LYS A 24 -11.82 -21.62 -2.71
N LEU A 25 -10.98 -21.58 -3.75
CA LEU A 25 -11.04 -20.56 -4.81
C LEU A 25 -12.34 -20.61 -5.61
N ALA A 26 -12.86 -21.79 -5.89
CA ALA A 26 -14.12 -21.95 -6.61
C ALA A 26 -15.31 -21.47 -5.76
N ILE A 27 -15.34 -21.79 -4.46
CA ILE A 27 -16.34 -21.25 -3.52
C ILE A 27 -16.22 -19.72 -3.46
N LEU A 28 -15.00 -19.18 -3.38
CA LEU A 28 -14.77 -17.74 -3.38
C LEU A 28 -15.27 -17.07 -4.67
N ALA A 29 -15.03 -17.68 -5.83
CA ALA A 29 -15.52 -17.17 -7.12
C ALA A 29 -17.05 -17.15 -7.16
N ILE A 30 -17.72 -18.23 -6.72
CA ILE A 30 -19.19 -18.31 -6.62
C ILE A 30 -19.73 -17.22 -5.68
N LEU A 31 -19.10 -17.05 -4.51
CA LEU A 31 -19.50 -16.02 -3.54
C LEU A 31 -19.25 -14.59 -4.06
N ALA A 32 -18.29 -14.39 -4.95
CA ALA A 32 -18.05 -13.12 -5.62
C ALA A 32 -18.93 -12.93 -6.89
N GLU A 33 -19.81 -13.89 -7.22
CA GLU A 33 -20.56 -13.97 -8.48
C GLU A 33 -19.67 -13.91 -9.74
N GLU A 34 -18.43 -14.41 -9.64
CA GLU A 34 -17.45 -14.47 -10.71
C GLU A 34 -17.26 -15.88 -11.28
N ASN A 35 -16.79 -15.94 -12.53
CA ASN A 35 -16.58 -17.21 -13.23
C ASN A 35 -15.15 -17.73 -13.01
N ILE A 36 -15.03 -19.04 -12.85
CA ILE A 36 -13.75 -19.74 -12.67
C ILE A 36 -13.45 -20.66 -13.86
N PHE A 37 -12.19 -20.66 -14.30
CA PHE A 37 -11.68 -21.57 -15.33
C PHE A 37 -10.65 -22.54 -14.76
N LEU A 38 -10.77 -23.81 -15.13
CA LEU A 38 -9.91 -24.91 -14.73
C LEU A 38 -9.14 -25.43 -15.94
N LEU A 39 -7.83 -25.18 -15.97
CA LEU A 39 -6.91 -25.75 -16.94
C LEU A 39 -6.27 -27.00 -16.35
N GLY A 40 -6.14 -28.08 -17.11
CA GLY A 40 -5.33 -29.23 -16.69
C GLY A 40 -5.64 -30.46 -17.52
N PRO A 41 -4.85 -31.54 -17.45
CA PRO A 41 -5.07 -32.73 -18.26
C PRO A 41 -6.39 -33.46 -17.91
N PRO A 42 -6.86 -34.37 -18.78
CA PRO A 42 -7.99 -35.23 -18.43
C PRO A 42 -7.63 -36.11 -17.22
N GLY A 43 -8.62 -36.43 -16.38
CA GLY A 43 -8.43 -37.31 -15.21
C GLY A 43 -8.07 -36.61 -13.89
N VAL A 44 -7.83 -35.29 -13.87
CA VAL A 44 -7.48 -34.55 -12.63
C VAL A 44 -8.67 -34.11 -11.76
N ALA A 45 -9.79 -34.83 -11.85
CA ALA A 45 -11.02 -34.62 -11.07
C ALA A 45 -11.76 -33.27 -11.28
N LYS A 46 -11.54 -32.55 -12.40
CA LYS A 46 -12.23 -31.28 -12.71
C LYS A 46 -13.75 -31.38 -12.63
N SER A 47 -14.34 -32.38 -13.31
CA SER A 47 -15.79 -32.59 -13.35
C SER A 47 -16.34 -33.03 -11.97
N LEU A 48 -15.57 -33.80 -11.20
CA LEU A 48 -15.96 -34.18 -9.84
C LEU A 48 -16.03 -32.96 -8.91
N ILE A 49 -15.06 -32.06 -8.99
CA ILE A 49 -15.06 -30.80 -8.23
C ILE A 49 -16.28 -29.96 -8.59
N ALA A 50 -16.59 -29.82 -9.88
CA ALA A 50 -17.75 -29.09 -10.33
C ALA A 50 -19.08 -29.67 -9.80
N ARG A 51 -19.24 -31.01 -9.84
CA ARG A 51 -20.40 -31.71 -9.27
C ARG A 51 -20.53 -31.54 -7.75
N ARG A 52 -19.41 -31.40 -7.04
CA ARG A 52 -19.41 -31.11 -5.60
C ARG A 52 -19.81 -29.67 -5.32
N LEU A 53 -19.31 -28.71 -6.10
CA LEU A 53 -19.69 -27.30 -6.01
C LEU A 53 -21.18 -27.07 -6.32
N ALA A 54 -21.77 -27.88 -7.21
CA ALA A 54 -23.20 -27.86 -7.48
C ALA A 54 -24.08 -28.12 -6.23
N GLN A 55 -23.55 -28.77 -5.19
CA GLN A 55 -24.28 -29.08 -3.97
C GLN A 55 -24.24 -27.96 -2.91
N ILE A 56 -23.57 -26.84 -3.19
CA ILE A 56 -23.39 -25.74 -2.23
C ILE A 56 -24.73 -25.11 -1.82
N PHE A 57 -25.67 -24.98 -2.76
CA PHE A 57 -26.95 -24.32 -2.53
C PHE A 57 -28.04 -25.31 -2.15
N LYS A 58 -28.86 -24.91 -1.17
CA LYS A 58 -30.04 -25.66 -0.77
C LYS A 58 -31.08 -25.62 -1.89
N GLY A 59 -31.48 -26.78 -2.40
CA GLY A 59 -32.39 -26.88 -3.55
C GLY A 59 -31.87 -26.27 -4.84
N GLY A 60 -30.57 -25.95 -4.93
CA GLY A 60 -29.97 -25.36 -6.12
C GLY A 60 -30.01 -26.32 -7.30
N LYS A 61 -30.35 -25.81 -8.48
CA LYS A 61 -30.26 -26.51 -9.75
C LYS A 61 -28.87 -26.33 -10.32
N SER A 62 -28.32 -27.44 -10.80
CA SER A 62 -27.04 -27.44 -11.51
C SER A 62 -27.21 -27.93 -12.93
N PHE A 63 -26.44 -27.35 -13.84
CA PHE A 63 -26.35 -27.78 -15.22
C PHE A 63 -24.90 -28.18 -15.53
N GLU A 64 -24.69 -29.40 -16.02
CA GLU A 64 -23.39 -29.93 -16.43
C GLU A 64 -23.48 -30.34 -17.90
N TYR A 65 -22.50 -29.91 -18.70
CA TYR A 65 -22.46 -30.26 -20.11
C TYR A 65 -21.02 -30.32 -20.66
N LEU A 66 -20.74 -31.32 -21.50
CA LEU A 66 -19.47 -31.49 -22.20
C LEU A 66 -19.55 -30.88 -23.61
N MET A 67 -18.80 -29.81 -23.84
CA MET A 67 -18.81 -29.09 -25.11
C MET A 67 -18.07 -29.85 -26.21
N SER A 68 -18.65 -29.82 -27.40
CA SER A 68 -18.06 -30.32 -28.64
C SER A 68 -18.28 -29.33 -29.77
N LYS A 69 -17.58 -29.55 -30.90
CA LYS A 69 -17.76 -28.75 -32.12
C LYS A 69 -19.17 -28.85 -32.71
N PHE A 70 -19.93 -29.87 -32.32
CA PHE A 70 -21.30 -30.12 -32.78
C PHE A 70 -22.36 -29.73 -31.76
N SER A 71 -21.96 -29.27 -30.58
CA SER A 71 -22.90 -28.85 -29.55
C SER A 71 -23.77 -27.71 -30.05
N THR A 72 -25.07 -27.84 -29.83
CA THR A 72 -26.06 -26.87 -30.33
C THR A 72 -26.55 -25.96 -29.22
N PRO A 73 -27.04 -24.75 -29.54
CA PRO A 73 -27.68 -23.88 -28.54
C PRO A 73 -28.89 -24.53 -27.83
N GLU A 74 -29.56 -25.50 -28.47
CA GLU A 74 -30.71 -26.22 -27.91
C GLU A 74 -30.33 -27.12 -26.73
N GLU A 75 -29.16 -27.73 -26.79
CA GLU A 75 -28.65 -28.60 -25.73
C GLU A 75 -28.19 -27.80 -24.51
N ILE A 76 -27.75 -26.56 -24.71
CA ILE A 76 -27.20 -25.69 -23.65
C ILE A 76 -28.27 -24.79 -23.03
N PHE A 77 -29.07 -24.14 -23.86
CA PHE A 77 -30.04 -23.12 -23.45
C PHE A 77 -31.49 -23.62 -23.47
N GLY A 78 -31.72 -24.82 -23.98
CA GLY A 78 -33.02 -25.47 -24.04
C GLY A 78 -33.62 -25.48 -25.46
N PRO A 79 -34.41 -26.51 -25.79
CA PRO A 79 -35.05 -26.65 -27.09
C PRO A 79 -36.14 -25.62 -27.28
N VAL A 80 -36.44 -25.29 -28.55
CA VAL A 80 -37.56 -24.42 -28.91
C VAL A 80 -38.88 -25.08 -28.51
N SER A 81 -39.77 -24.30 -27.92
CA SER A 81 -41.09 -24.75 -27.51
C SER A 81 -41.99 -24.87 -28.73
N ILE A 82 -42.19 -26.09 -29.23
CA ILE A 82 -43.08 -26.39 -30.36
C ILE A 82 -44.51 -25.87 -30.10
N SER A 83 -44.99 -25.93 -28.85
CA SER A 83 -46.32 -25.43 -28.49
C SER A 83 -46.43 -23.91 -28.63
N LYS A 84 -45.40 -23.15 -28.22
CA LYS A 84 -45.42 -21.68 -28.32
C LYS A 84 -45.23 -21.23 -29.77
N LEU A 85 -44.36 -21.92 -30.51
CA LEU A 85 -44.18 -21.67 -31.93
C LEU A 85 -45.47 -21.96 -32.72
N LYS A 86 -46.14 -23.09 -32.46
CA LYS A 86 -47.33 -23.49 -33.21
C LYS A 86 -48.58 -22.67 -32.84
N ASN A 87 -48.75 -22.32 -31.57
CA ASN A 87 -50.00 -21.72 -31.09
C ASN A 87 -49.92 -20.20 -30.94
N GLU A 88 -48.73 -19.63 -30.72
CA GLU A 88 -48.52 -18.21 -30.44
C GLU A 88 -47.59 -17.52 -31.45
N ASP A 89 -47.03 -18.26 -32.42
CA ASP A 89 -46.00 -17.79 -33.36
C ASP A 89 -44.75 -17.18 -32.67
N LYS A 90 -44.44 -17.67 -31.46
CA LYS A 90 -43.32 -17.19 -30.65
C LYS A 90 -42.15 -18.17 -30.65
N TYR A 91 -40.97 -17.66 -31.02
CA TYR A 91 -39.71 -18.41 -30.97
C TYR A 91 -39.10 -18.39 -29.56
N GLU A 92 -39.69 -19.14 -28.63
CA GLU A 92 -39.24 -19.23 -27.24
C GLU A 92 -38.73 -20.63 -26.87
N ARG A 93 -37.68 -20.70 -26.07
CA ARG A 93 -37.01 -21.92 -25.60
C ARG A 93 -37.49 -22.33 -24.20
N LYS A 94 -37.43 -23.64 -23.93
CA LYS A 94 -37.70 -24.23 -22.61
C LYS A 94 -36.43 -24.19 -21.75
N THR A 95 -36.25 -23.14 -20.97
CA THR A 95 -34.98 -22.83 -20.26
C THR A 95 -34.86 -23.44 -18.86
N ALA A 96 -35.94 -23.94 -18.26
CA ALA A 96 -36.04 -24.23 -16.82
C ALA A 96 -35.08 -25.30 -16.25
N ASN A 97 -34.62 -26.24 -17.08
CA ASN A 97 -33.69 -27.32 -16.72
C ASN A 97 -32.35 -27.23 -17.46
N TYR A 98 -32.10 -26.08 -18.08
CA TYR A 98 -30.91 -25.78 -18.88
C TYR A 98 -30.14 -24.64 -18.22
N LEU A 99 -29.07 -24.18 -18.87
CA LEU A 99 -28.18 -23.16 -18.36
C LEU A 99 -28.92 -21.93 -17.77
N PRO A 100 -29.93 -21.31 -18.41
CA PRO A 100 -30.55 -20.10 -17.86
C PRO A 100 -31.31 -20.35 -16.54
N GLY A 101 -31.79 -21.57 -16.33
CA GLY A 101 -32.53 -22.00 -15.14
C GLY A 101 -31.68 -22.51 -13.99
N ALA A 102 -30.36 -22.63 -14.15
CA ALA A 102 -29.45 -23.20 -13.15
C ALA A 102 -28.71 -22.12 -12.34
N GLU A 103 -28.51 -22.37 -11.05
CA GLU A 103 -27.70 -21.53 -10.17
C GLU A 103 -26.20 -21.82 -10.34
N ILE A 104 -25.83 -23.07 -10.60
CA ILE A 104 -24.44 -23.48 -10.84
C ILE A 104 -24.33 -24.17 -12.20
N VAL A 105 -23.38 -23.72 -13.01
CA VAL A 105 -23.16 -24.24 -14.37
C VAL A 105 -21.74 -24.76 -14.48
N PHE A 106 -21.60 -25.97 -14.99
CA PHE A 106 -20.32 -26.57 -15.36
C PHE A 106 -20.24 -26.86 -16.86
N LEU A 107 -19.27 -26.26 -17.53
CA LEU A 107 -19.02 -26.44 -18.96
C LEU A 107 -17.62 -27.04 -19.16
N ASP A 108 -17.55 -28.31 -19.56
CA ASP A 108 -16.28 -28.96 -19.87
C ASP A 108 -15.91 -28.76 -21.34
N GLU A 109 -14.62 -28.72 -21.64
CA GLU A 109 -14.07 -28.48 -22.99
C GLU A 109 -14.59 -27.19 -23.68
N ILE A 110 -14.71 -26.10 -22.92
CA ILE A 110 -15.38 -24.86 -23.33
C ILE A 110 -14.91 -24.27 -24.67
N TRP A 111 -13.63 -24.45 -25.01
CA TRP A 111 -13.04 -23.92 -26.26
C TRP A 111 -13.45 -24.67 -27.52
N LYS A 112 -14.10 -25.83 -27.39
CA LYS A 112 -14.61 -26.61 -28.54
C LYS A 112 -16.01 -26.18 -28.97
N SER A 113 -16.67 -25.29 -28.22
CA SER A 113 -18.02 -24.81 -28.53
C SER A 113 -18.06 -23.96 -29.81
N GLY A 114 -19.21 -23.95 -30.50
CA GLY A 114 -19.40 -23.12 -31.70
C GLY A 114 -19.63 -21.62 -31.39
N PRO A 115 -19.45 -20.71 -32.37
CA PRO A 115 -19.56 -19.26 -32.16
C PRO A 115 -20.91 -18.79 -31.59
N ALA A 116 -22.01 -19.44 -31.97
CA ALA A 116 -23.34 -19.10 -31.47
C ALA A 116 -23.46 -19.31 -29.94
N ILE A 117 -22.89 -20.41 -29.42
CA ILE A 117 -22.86 -20.69 -27.98
C ILE A 117 -21.94 -19.68 -27.28
N GLN A 118 -20.76 -19.42 -27.83
CA GLN A 118 -19.79 -18.48 -27.26
C GLN A 118 -20.39 -17.07 -27.11
N ASN A 119 -21.07 -16.56 -28.16
CA ASN A 119 -21.72 -15.26 -28.12
C ASN A 119 -22.85 -15.19 -27.08
N ALA A 120 -23.67 -16.23 -26.98
CA ALA A 120 -24.71 -16.30 -25.95
C ALA A 120 -24.12 -16.35 -24.53
N LEU A 121 -23.02 -17.11 -24.34
CA LEU A 121 -22.30 -17.16 -23.07
C LEU A 121 -21.72 -15.81 -22.67
N LEU A 122 -21.29 -14.97 -23.62
CA LEU A 122 -20.85 -13.62 -23.30
C LEU A 122 -21.98 -12.80 -22.63
N THR A 123 -23.20 -12.82 -23.17
CA THR A 123 -24.33 -12.10 -22.57
C THR A 123 -24.66 -12.65 -21.19
N VAL A 124 -24.75 -13.98 -21.07
CA VAL A 124 -25.03 -14.71 -19.82
C VAL A 124 -23.99 -14.37 -18.73
N MET A 125 -22.69 -14.40 -19.05
CA MET A 125 -21.62 -14.20 -18.08
C MET A 125 -21.49 -12.75 -17.61
N ASN A 126 -21.90 -11.77 -18.42
CA ASN A 126 -21.71 -10.35 -18.11
C ASN A 126 -22.96 -9.68 -17.55
N GLU A 127 -24.09 -9.90 -18.21
CA GLU A 127 -25.35 -9.21 -17.91
C GLU A 127 -26.25 -10.05 -17.01
N LYS A 128 -25.97 -11.36 -16.89
CA LYS A 128 -26.87 -12.32 -16.23
C LYS A 128 -28.27 -12.27 -16.86
N LEU A 129 -28.30 -12.09 -18.18
CA LEU A 129 -29.50 -12.07 -19.01
C LEU A 129 -29.37 -13.14 -20.10
N TYR A 130 -30.51 -13.69 -20.50
CA TYR A 130 -30.64 -14.57 -21.64
C TYR A 130 -31.73 -14.05 -22.57
N ARG A 131 -31.43 -13.92 -23.87
CA ARG A 131 -32.40 -13.51 -24.88
C ARG A 131 -33.18 -14.73 -25.35
N ASN A 132 -34.43 -14.81 -24.94
CA ASN A 132 -35.34 -15.90 -25.28
C ASN A 132 -36.40 -15.41 -26.28
N GLY A 133 -36.09 -15.53 -27.56
CA GLY A 133 -36.91 -14.92 -28.61
C GLY A 133 -36.88 -13.40 -28.51
N GLU A 134 -38.04 -12.78 -28.33
CA GLU A 134 -38.20 -11.32 -28.19
C GLU A 134 -38.01 -10.82 -26.75
N GLN A 135 -37.98 -11.72 -25.76
CA GLN A 135 -37.89 -11.36 -24.35
C GLN A 135 -36.47 -11.55 -23.79
N GLU A 136 -36.09 -10.68 -22.86
CA GLU A 136 -34.88 -10.86 -22.06
C GLU A 136 -35.25 -11.40 -20.68
N GLU A 137 -34.71 -12.58 -20.33
CA GLU A 137 -34.93 -13.24 -19.05
C GLU A 137 -33.69 -13.11 -18.16
N LYS A 138 -33.91 -12.74 -16.88
CA LYS A 138 -32.82 -12.75 -15.89
C LYS A 138 -32.50 -14.17 -15.47
N ILE A 139 -31.23 -14.56 -15.61
CA ILE A 139 -30.78 -15.92 -15.27
C ILE A 139 -30.46 -16.05 -13.78
N LYS A 140 -30.58 -17.28 -13.27
CA LYS A 140 -30.33 -17.60 -11.84
C LYS A 140 -28.86 -17.87 -11.50
N LEU A 141 -27.98 -17.78 -12.49
CA LEU A 141 -26.58 -18.15 -12.41
C LEU A 141 -25.79 -17.40 -11.31
N LYS A 142 -25.44 -18.12 -10.25
CA LYS A 142 -24.56 -17.66 -9.16
C LYS A 142 -23.10 -18.01 -9.41
N GLY A 143 -22.81 -19.10 -10.11
CA GLY A 143 -21.43 -19.49 -10.45
C GLY A 143 -21.34 -20.30 -11.74
N LEU A 144 -20.34 -19.96 -12.56
CA LEU A 144 -19.98 -20.72 -13.75
C LEU A 144 -18.56 -21.24 -13.60
N ILE A 145 -18.42 -22.56 -13.70
CA ILE A 145 -17.14 -23.26 -13.72
C ILE A 145 -16.95 -23.77 -15.15
N ALA A 146 -15.86 -23.37 -15.79
CA ALA A 146 -15.48 -23.94 -17.08
C ALA A 146 -14.18 -24.73 -16.93
N ALA A 147 -14.04 -25.80 -17.72
CA ALA A 147 -12.83 -26.59 -17.77
C ALA A 147 -12.36 -26.81 -19.21
N SER A 148 -11.07 -27.04 -19.36
CA SER A 148 -10.46 -27.44 -20.63
C SER A 148 -9.07 -28.04 -20.39
N ASN A 149 -8.61 -28.87 -21.32
CA ASN A 149 -7.23 -29.34 -21.35
C ASN A 149 -6.30 -28.42 -22.15
N GLU A 150 -6.87 -27.52 -22.98
CA GLU A 150 -6.13 -26.54 -23.78
C GLU A 150 -6.50 -25.10 -23.42
N LEU A 151 -5.59 -24.16 -23.71
CA LEU A 151 -5.84 -22.72 -23.68
C LEU A 151 -6.59 -22.29 -24.96
N PRO A 152 -7.31 -21.14 -24.93
CA PRO A 152 -8.01 -20.66 -26.11
C PRO A 152 -7.02 -20.37 -27.24
N ARG A 153 -7.35 -20.82 -28.45
CA ARG A 153 -6.56 -20.51 -29.64
C ARG A 153 -6.68 -19.02 -29.98
N GLN A 154 -5.55 -18.39 -30.25
CA GLN A 154 -5.48 -16.98 -30.64
C GLN A 154 -6.16 -16.75 -32.00
N GLY A 155 -6.85 -15.62 -32.15
CA GLY A 155 -7.45 -15.18 -33.41
C GLY A 155 -8.84 -15.77 -33.72
N LEU A 156 -9.43 -16.54 -32.79
CA LEU A 156 -10.78 -17.12 -32.95
C LEU A 156 -11.88 -16.33 -32.21
N GLY A 157 -11.56 -15.17 -31.62
CA GLY A 157 -12.51 -14.37 -30.83
C GLY A 157 -12.77 -14.93 -29.42
N LEU A 158 -12.07 -16.00 -29.03
CA LEU A 158 -12.14 -16.61 -27.71
C LEU A 158 -11.54 -15.73 -26.61
N GLU A 159 -10.77 -14.71 -26.97
CA GLU A 159 -10.14 -13.76 -26.05
C GLU A 159 -11.18 -13.01 -25.21
N ALA A 160 -12.33 -12.69 -25.82
CA ALA A 160 -13.43 -12.03 -25.13
C ALA A 160 -14.03 -12.93 -24.05
N LEU A 161 -14.17 -14.24 -24.32
CA LEU A 161 -14.64 -15.21 -23.34
C LEU A 161 -13.58 -15.49 -22.28
N TRP A 162 -12.31 -15.53 -22.68
CA TRP A 162 -11.18 -15.71 -21.76
C TRP A 162 -11.08 -14.62 -20.70
N ASP A 163 -11.27 -13.35 -21.06
CA ASP A 163 -11.33 -12.22 -20.09
C ASP A 163 -12.51 -12.34 -19.10
N ARG A 164 -13.54 -13.12 -19.42
CA ARG A 164 -14.73 -13.31 -18.55
C ARG A 164 -14.49 -14.31 -17.42
N PHE A 165 -13.40 -15.08 -17.48
CA PHE A 165 -12.94 -15.93 -16.39
C PHE A 165 -11.96 -15.15 -15.51
N ILE A 166 -12.49 -14.59 -14.42
CA ILE A 166 -11.72 -13.77 -13.48
C ILE A 166 -10.78 -14.64 -12.65
N VAL A 167 -11.22 -15.82 -12.26
CA VAL A 167 -10.39 -16.79 -11.53
C VAL A 167 -9.96 -17.89 -12.48
N ARG A 168 -8.66 -18.18 -12.52
CA ARG A 168 -8.05 -19.18 -13.38
C ARG A 168 -7.12 -20.05 -12.55
N PHE A 169 -7.30 -21.35 -12.64
CA PHE A 169 -6.54 -22.31 -11.87
C PHE A 169 -5.97 -23.40 -12.78
N HIS A 170 -4.68 -23.66 -12.64
CA HIS A 170 -3.99 -24.77 -13.31
C HIS A 170 -3.97 -25.98 -12.36
N VAL A 171 -4.62 -27.06 -12.78
CA VAL A 171 -4.79 -28.29 -12.02
C VAL A 171 -3.74 -29.30 -12.51
N ASN A 172 -2.75 -29.56 -11.67
CA ASN A 172 -1.72 -30.55 -11.93
C ASN A 172 -2.17 -31.97 -11.54
N ASN A 173 -1.42 -32.98 -11.95
CA ASN A 173 -1.51 -34.30 -11.34
C ASN A 173 -1.10 -34.25 -9.86
N ILE A 174 -1.35 -35.32 -9.11
CA ILE A 174 -0.88 -35.41 -7.73
C ILE A 174 0.65 -35.45 -7.75
N GLU A 175 1.29 -34.52 -7.04
CA GLU A 175 2.75 -34.38 -7.00
C GLU A 175 3.36 -35.06 -5.76
N SER A 176 2.70 -34.96 -4.61
CA SER A 176 3.13 -35.56 -3.35
C SER A 176 2.96 -37.08 -3.35
N GLU A 177 4.05 -37.80 -3.03
CA GLU A 177 4.05 -39.26 -2.92
C GLU A 177 3.09 -39.75 -1.82
N ASP A 178 3.01 -39.04 -0.70
CA ASP A 178 2.10 -39.38 0.40
C ASP A 178 0.64 -39.27 0.00
N ASP A 179 0.29 -38.17 -0.68
CA ASP A 179 -1.07 -37.95 -1.18
C ASP A 179 -1.41 -38.94 -2.30
N PHE A 180 -0.44 -39.30 -3.14
CA PHE A 180 -0.60 -40.31 -4.17
C PHE A 180 -0.82 -41.71 -3.57
N MET A 181 -0.05 -42.09 -2.55
CA MET A 181 -0.26 -43.34 -1.81
C MET A 181 -1.64 -43.39 -1.15
N GLN A 182 -2.08 -42.29 -0.53
CA GLN A 182 -3.41 -42.22 0.07
C GLN A 182 -4.50 -42.29 -0.99
N PHE A 183 -4.31 -41.64 -2.15
CA PHE A 183 -5.20 -41.75 -3.30
C PHE A 183 -5.34 -43.19 -3.79
N LEU A 184 -4.24 -43.94 -3.91
CA LEU A 184 -4.27 -45.35 -4.31
C LEU A 184 -4.92 -46.28 -3.28
N LYS A 185 -4.75 -45.99 -1.99
CA LYS A 185 -5.31 -46.77 -0.88
C LYS A 185 -6.77 -46.42 -0.56
N GLY A 186 -7.23 -45.24 -0.97
CA GLY A 186 -8.55 -44.74 -0.66
C GLY A 186 -9.65 -45.49 -1.40
N GLU A 187 -10.78 -45.72 -0.73
CA GLU A 187 -12.02 -46.04 -1.43
C GLU A 187 -12.39 -44.85 -2.32
N GLY A 188 -12.65 -45.09 -3.60
CA GLY A 188 -12.78 -44.06 -4.62
C GLY A 188 -13.65 -42.85 -4.22
N ALA A 189 -13.32 -41.68 -4.76
CA ALA A 189 -13.94 -40.38 -4.44
C ALA A 189 -15.47 -40.27 -4.72
N SER A 190 -16.10 -41.37 -5.18
CA SER A 190 -17.54 -41.54 -5.40
C SER A 190 -18.38 -41.49 -4.12
N ASN A 191 -17.80 -41.78 -2.94
CA ASN A 191 -18.47 -41.74 -1.64
C ASN A 191 -18.18 -40.46 -0.83
N GLY A 192 -17.98 -39.32 -1.50
CA GLY A 192 -17.78 -38.03 -0.82
C GLY A 192 -18.97 -37.70 0.11
N LEU A 193 -18.70 -37.23 1.33
CA LEU A 193 -19.73 -36.76 2.26
C LEU A 193 -20.68 -35.80 1.53
N LYS A 194 -21.97 -36.14 1.46
CA LYS A 194 -23.01 -35.21 1.02
C LYS A 194 -23.12 -34.10 2.07
N LEU A 195 -23.06 -32.86 1.62
CA LEU A 195 -23.40 -31.71 2.47
C LEU A 195 -24.79 -31.94 3.07
N LYS A 196 -24.91 -31.86 4.40
CA LYS A 196 -26.23 -31.90 5.03
C LYS A 196 -27.03 -30.68 4.63
N GLU A 197 -28.36 -30.79 4.59
CA GLU A 197 -29.22 -29.69 4.16
C GLU A 197 -29.06 -28.42 5.02
N GLU A 198 -28.67 -28.56 6.29
CA GLU A 198 -28.42 -27.43 7.20
C GLU A 198 -27.08 -26.73 6.93
N GLU A 199 -26.15 -27.42 6.27
CA GLU A 199 -24.82 -26.90 5.93
C GLU A 199 -24.81 -26.15 4.60
N LYS A 200 -25.79 -26.44 3.73
CA LYS A 200 -25.97 -25.75 2.44
C LYS A 200 -26.38 -24.29 2.62
N ILE A 201 -26.01 -23.46 1.64
CA ILE A 201 -26.31 -22.03 1.61
C ILE A 201 -27.74 -21.85 1.08
N ASP A 202 -28.54 -21.08 1.81
CA ASP A 202 -29.86 -20.66 1.32
C ASP A 202 -29.71 -19.51 0.31
N LEU A 203 -30.63 -19.39 -0.65
CA LEU A 203 -30.58 -18.33 -1.65
C LEU A 203 -30.78 -16.95 -1.01
N ASP A 204 -31.65 -16.83 0.00
CA ASP A 204 -31.87 -15.57 0.72
C ASP A 204 -30.63 -15.17 1.52
N GLU A 205 -29.97 -16.16 2.14
CA GLU A 205 -28.69 -15.96 2.84
C GLU A 205 -27.60 -15.51 1.87
N PHE A 206 -27.53 -16.11 0.68
CA PHE A 206 -26.58 -15.71 -0.35
C PHE A 206 -26.81 -14.27 -0.82
N GLU A 207 -28.05 -13.85 -1.03
CA GLU A 207 -28.36 -12.47 -1.44
C GLU A 207 -28.01 -11.44 -0.38
N ASP A 208 -28.21 -11.75 0.91
CA ASP A 208 -27.71 -10.93 2.01
C ASP A 208 -26.18 -10.84 2.02
N TRP A 209 -25.48 -11.96 1.77
CA TRP A 209 -24.02 -11.95 1.66
C TRP A 209 -23.54 -11.10 0.49
N GLN A 210 -24.22 -11.12 -0.65
CA GLN A 210 -23.88 -10.25 -1.78
C GLN A 210 -23.92 -8.76 -1.42
N LYS A 211 -24.92 -8.33 -0.63
CA LYS A 211 -25.00 -6.95 -0.13
C LYS A 211 -23.84 -6.61 0.81
N LYS A 212 -23.51 -7.54 1.71
CA LYS A 212 -22.40 -7.36 2.67
C LYS A 212 -21.03 -7.35 2.00
N ILE A 213 -20.80 -8.20 1.01
CA ILE A 213 -19.55 -8.22 0.21
C ILE A 213 -19.36 -6.87 -0.51
N LYS A 214 -20.43 -6.31 -1.08
CA LYS A 214 -20.37 -4.98 -1.73
C LYS A 214 -20.00 -3.86 -0.75
N ALA A 215 -20.45 -3.97 0.50
CA ALA A 215 -20.15 -3.02 1.57
C ALA A 215 -18.72 -3.12 2.13
N VAL A 216 -17.99 -4.20 1.87
CA VAL A 216 -16.59 -4.32 2.31
C VAL A 216 -15.74 -3.24 1.66
N GLU A 217 -14.95 -2.54 2.46
CA GLU A 217 -14.05 -1.50 1.99
C GLU A 217 -12.80 -2.10 1.34
N LEU A 218 -12.42 -1.56 0.20
CA LEU A 218 -11.11 -1.86 -0.38
C LEU A 218 -10.09 -1.00 0.36
N SER A 219 -9.15 -1.66 1.05
CA SER A 219 -8.12 -0.96 1.79
C SER A 219 -7.19 -0.21 0.85
N ALA A 220 -6.64 0.90 1.36
CA ALA A 220 -5.66 1.64 0.60
C ALA A 220 -4.41 0.77 0.33
N GLU A 221 -4.08 -0.23 1.19
CA GLU A 221 -2.96 -1.16 0.94
C GLU A 221 -3.23 -1.97 -0.30
N SER A 222 -4.43 -2.56 -0.39
CA SER A 222 -4.83 -3.34 -1.56
C SER A 222 -4.82 -2.49 -2.82
N VAL A 223 -5.25 -1.22 -2.76
CA VAL A 223 -5.17 -0.28 -3.90
C VAL A 223 -3.73 -0.03 -4.32
N GLU A 224 -2.83 0.27 -3.38
CA GLU A 224 -1.41 0.51 -3.69
C GLU A 224 -0.75 -0.73 -4.28
N ILE A 225 -1.01 -1.93 -3.74
CA ILE A 225 -0.53 -3.20 -4.30
C ILE A 225 -1.00 -3.35 -5.75
N ILE A 226 -2.29 -3.17 -6.03
CA ILE A 226 -2.87 -3.26 -7.37
C ILE A 226 -2.19 -2.26 -8.32
N CYS A 227 -2.05 -1.00 -7.92
CA CYS A 227 -1.41 0.03 -8.74
C CYS A 227 0.07 -0.28 -9.02
N ARG A 228 0.80 -0.78 -8.03
CA ARG A 228 2.21 -1.16 -8.17
C ARG A 228 2.38 -2.38 -9.07
N LEU A 229 1.50 -3.36 -8.93
CA LEU A 229 1.49 -4.55 -9.78
C LEU A 229 1.17 -4.18 -11.23
N LYS A 230 0.14 -3.35 -11.48
CA LYS A 230 -0.19 -2.84 -12.83
C LYS A 230 1.03 -2.14 -13.47
N LYS A 231 1.77 -1.33 -12.71
CA LYS A 231 3.00 -0.68 -13.18
C LYS A 231 4.13 -1.68 -13.44
N SER A 232 4.32 -2.67 -12.56
CA SER A 232 5.31 -3.74 -12.72
C SER A 232 5.05 -4.55 -13.99
N LEU A 233 3.81 -4.97 -14.20
CA LEU A 233 3.39 -5.71 -15.39
C LEU A 233 3.61 -4.90 -16.68
N ALA A 234 3.27 -3.61 -16.68
CA ALA A 234 3.52 -2.75 -17.83
C ALA A 234 5.02 -2.60 -18.19
N GLN A 235 5.92 -2.76 -17.21
CA GLN A 235 7.37 -2.78 -17.44
C GLN A 235 7.84 -4.14 -17.92
N SER A 236 7.35 -5.23 -17.32
CA SER A 236 7.69 -6.61 -17.69
C SER A 236 7.17 -6.98 -19.09
N ASN A 237 6.00 -6.45 -19.50
CA ASN A 237 5.43 -6.63 -20.83
C ASN A 237 6.26 -6.01 -21.97
N LYS A 238 7.33 -5.28 -21.65
CA LYS A 238 8.34 -4.87 -22.65
C LYS A 238 9.30 -6.00 -23.02
N LYS A 239 9.25 -7.12 -22.30
CA LYS A 239 9.94 -8.39 -22.59
C LYS A 239 8.99 -9.35 -23.34
N GLU A 240 9.42 -10.57 -23.57
CA GLU A 240 8.62 -11.62 -24.21
C GLU A 240 7.34 -11.96 -23.40
N ALA A 241 6.29 -12.41 -24.11
CA ALA A 241 4.98 -12.84 -23.58
C ALA A 241 4.19 -11.82 -22.73
N PRO A 242 3.70 -10.72 -23.34
CA PRO A 242 2.98 -9.67 -22.62
C PRO A 242 1.64 -10.19 -22.04
N ILE A 243 1.37 -9.83 -20.78
CA ILE A 243 0.10 -10.10 -20.12
C ILE A 243 -0.82 -8.90 -20.34
N TYR A 244 -1.90 -9.08 -21.10
CA TYR A 244 -2.90 -8.04 -21.25
C TYR A 244 -3.96 -8.16 -20.16
N VAL A 245 -4.12 -7.09 -19.37
CA VAL A 245 -5.13 -7.03 -18.30
C VAL A 245 -6.06 -5.86 -18.57
N SER A 246 -7.33 -6.16 -18.87
CA SER A 246 -8.37 -5.16 -19.07
C SER A 246 -8.68 -4.40 -17.77
N ASP A 247 -9.10 -3.14 -17.88
CA ASP A 247 -9.56 -2.37 -16.71
C ASP A 247 -10.78 -3.01 -16.03
N ARG A 248 -11.61 -3.72 -16.82
CA ARG A 248 -12.70 -4.56 -16.34
C ARG A 248 -12.21 -5.64 -15.38
N LYS A 249 -11.17 -6.39 -15.77
CA LYS A 249 -10.58 -7.45 -14.95
C LYS A 249 -10.02 -6.88 -13.64
N TRP A 250 -9.34 -5.72 -13.69
CA TRP A 250 -8.88 -5.04 -12.47
C TRP A 250 -10.03 -4.69 -11.51
N LYS A 251 -11.13 -4.12 -12.03
CA LYS A 251 -12.32 -3.81 -11.22
C LYS A 251 -12.93 -5.07 -10.60
N LYS A 252 -13.01 -6.15 -11.38
CA LYS A 252 -13.58 -7.44 -10.96
C LYS A 252 -12.75 -8.14 -9.89
N ILE A 253 -11.42 -8.08 -9.99
CA ILE A 253 -10.50 -8.55 -8.94
C ILE A 253 -10.81 -7.90 -7.60
N THR A 254 -11.15 -6.60 -7.56
CA THR A 254 -11.50 -5.96 -6.28
C THR A 254 -12.73 -6.59 -5.61
N GLY A 255 -13.71 -7.06 -6.38
CA GLY A 255 -14.86 -7.81 -5.87
C GLY A 255 -14.44 -9.13 -5.22
N LEU A 256 -13.51 -9.85 -5.86
CA LEU A 256 -12.94 -11.08 -5.33
C LEU A 256 -12.17 -10.84 -4.01
N LEU A 257 -11.37 -9.78 -3.93
CA LEU A 257 -10.65 -9.41 -2.70
C LEU A 257 -11.62 -9.06 -1.55
N LYS A 258 -12.69 -8.33 -1.86
CA LYS A 258 -13.74 -8.01 -0.89
C LYS A 258 -14.46 -9.26 -0.40
N ALA A 259 -14.77 -10.20 -1.29
CA ALA A 259 -15.35 -11.49 -0.91
C ALA A 259 -14.41 -12.27 0.01
N SER A 260 -13.11 -12.28 -0.26
CA SER A 260 -12.10 -12.90 0.63
C SER A 260 -12.09 -12.27 2.02
N ALA A 261 -12.07 -10.94 2.11
CA ALA A 261 -12.15 -10.23 3.38
C ALA A 261 -13.45 -10.55 4.14
N PHE A 262 -14.58 -10.54 3.43
CA PHE A 262 -15.87 -10.92 3.99
C PHE A 262 -15.84 -12.34 4.57
N MET A 263 -15.33 -13.33 3.85
CA MET A 263 -15.21 -14.72 4.31
C MET A 263 -14.39 -14.88 5.58
N HIS A 264 -13.43 -13.98 5.81
CA HIS A 264 -12.64 -13.93 7.04
C HIS A 264 -13.33 -13.16 8.18
N GLY A 265 -14.51 -12.58 7.94
CA GLY A 265 -15.25 -11.76 8.90
C GLY A 265 -14.76 -10.32 8.99
N ARG A 266 -14.04 -9.83 7.97
CA ARG A 266 -13.48 -8.46 7.93
C ARG A 266 -14.38 -7.53 7.11
N SER A 267 -14.50 -6.28 7.57
CA SER A 267 -15.18 -5.20 6.85
C SER A 267 -14.27 -4.45 5.86
N LYS A 268 -12.97 -4.79 5.83
CA LYS A 268 -11.95 -4.16 5.01
C LYS A 268 -10.91 -5.18 4.54
N THR A 269 -10.43 -5.05 3.31
CA THR A 269 -9.37 -5.92 2.77
C THR A 269 -8.02 -5.67 3.45
N ASN A 270 -7.07 -6.59 3.26
CA ASN A 270 -5.68 -6.41 3.70
C ASN A 270 -4.71 -6.91 2.62
N SER A 271 -3.42 -6.92 2.94
CA SER A 271 -2.36 -7.40 2.06
C SER A 271 -2.46 -8.88 1.70
N LEU A 272 -2.97 -9.72 2.61
CA LEU A 272 -3.09 -11.17 2.40
C LEU A 272 -4.13 -11.52 1.32
N ASP A 273 -5.21 -10.74 1.23
CA ASP A 273 -6.21 -10.93 0.17
C ASP A 273 -5.56 -10.79 -1.22
N CYS A 274 -4.59 -9.89 -1.37
CA CYS A 274 -3.96 -9.61 -2.65
C CYS A 274 -3.20 -10.79 -3.25
N PHE A 275 -2.85 -11.83 -2.48
CA PHE A 275 -2.25 -13.05 -3.04
C PHE A 275 -3.18 -13.75 -4.05
N LEU A 276 -4.49 -13.56 -3.95
CA LEU A 276 -5.48 -14.09 -4.91
C LEU A 276 -5.27 -13.58 -6.35
N ILE A 277 -4.62 -12.42 -6.51
CA ILE A 277 -4.37 -11.81 -7.81
C ILE A 277 -3.52 -12.74 -8.71
N LYS A 278 -2.69 -13.62 -8.11
CA LYS A 278 -1.91 -14.62 -8.86
C LYS A 278 -2.79 -15.52 -9.74
N HIS A 279 -4.03 -15.79 -9.32
CA HIS A 279 -4.98 -16.61 -10.07
C HIS A 279 -5.78 -15.84 -11.12
N CYS A 280 -5.63 -14.52 -11.20
CA CYS A 280 -6.51 -13.69 -12.02
C CYS A 280 -5.86 -13.14 -13.29
N LEU A 281 -4.53 -12.97 -13.28
CA LEU A 281 -3.85 -12.19 -14.31
C LEU A 281 -3.16 -13.02 -15.38
N TRP A 282 -2.77 -14.27 -15.11
CA TRP A 282 -2.03 -15.08 -16.09
C TRP A 282 -2.90 -15.48 -17.29
N ASP A 283 -2.35 -15.39 -18.50
CA ASP A 283 -2.98 -15.86 -19.73
C ASP A 283 -2.35 -17.17 -20.24
N GLN A 284 -1.09 -17.44 -19.88
CA GLN A 284 -0.34 -18.66 -20.17
C GLN A 284 0.24 -19.25 -18.88
N VAL A 285 0.48 -20.56 -18.85
CA VAL A 285 0.89 -21.28 -17.63
C VAL A 285 2.28 -20.84 -17.15
N GLU A 286 3.17 -20.55 -18.09
CA GLU A 286 4.55 -20.12 -17.86
C GLU A 286 4.63 -18.79 -17.09
N GLN A 287 3.55 -17.99 -17.14
CA GLN A 287 3.48 -16.69 -16.48
C GLN A 287 3.14 -16.78 -14.98
N ILE A 288 2.64 -17.91 -14.51
CA ILE A 288 2.10 -18.07 -13.15
C ILE A 288 3.18 -17.81 -12.09
N ASP A 289 4.36 -18.42 -12.24
CA ASP A 289 5.44 -18.33 -11.25
C ASP A 289 6.04 -16.92 -11.19
N ASP A 290 6.27 -16.30 -12.35
CA ASP A 290 6.80 -14.94 -12.42
C ASP A 290 5.81 -13.92 -11.87
N LEU A 291 4.51 -14.12 -12.13
CA LEU A 291 3.46 -13.31 -11.54
C LEU A 291 3.41 -13.46 -10.01
N ALA A 292 3.52 -14.69 -9.50
CA ALA A 292 3.56 -14.96 -8.07
C ALA A 292 4.75 -14.28 -7.39
N LYS A 293 5.96 -14.38 -7.98
CA LYS A 293 7.17 -13.70 -7.49
C LYS A 293 7.02 -12.17 -7.50
N GLN A 294 6.52 -11.60 -8.60
CA GLN A 294 6.28 -10.15 -8.68
C GLN A 294 5.29 -9.68 -7.60
N LEU A 295 4.21 -10.44 -7.40
CA LEU A 295 3.19 -10.16 -6.39
C LEU A 295 3.77 -10.22 -4.97
N GLN A 296 4.56 -11.26 -4.65
CA GLN A 296 5.27 -11.37 -3.39
C GLN A 296 6.18 -10.16 -3.13
N VAL A 297 6.97 -9.73 -4.13
CA VAL A 297 7.85 -8.55 -4.00
C VAL A 297 7.04 -7.27 -3.73
N VAL A 298 5.92 -7.08 -4.44
CA VAL A 298 5.03 -5.93 -4.23
C VAL A 298 4.41 -5.97 -2.84
N ILE A 299 3.86 -7.11 -2.41
CA ILE A 299 3.23 -7.26 -1.08
C ILE A 299 4.26 -7.07 0.03
N LYS A 300 5.45 -7.66 -0.06
CA LYS A 300 6.50 -7.46 0.95
C LYS A 300 6.86 -5.97 1.12
N LYS A 301 6.89 -5.23 0.01
CA LYS A 301 7.35 -3.84 0.00
C LYS A 301 6.25 -2.83 0.33
N TYR A 302 5.02 -3.08 -0.10
CA TYR A 302 3.90 -2.13 -0.06
C TYR A 302 2.66 -2.68 0.66
N GLY A 303 2.72 -3.91 1.18
CA GLY A 303 1.58 -4.60 1.77
C GLY A 303 1.05 -3.96 3.03
N GLU A 304 1.90 -3.29 3.79
CA GLU A 304 1.47 -2.38 4.84
C GLU A 304 1.64 -0.94 4.35
N LEU A 305 0.60 -0.12 4.43
CA LEU A 305 0.63 1.21 3.82
C LEU A 305 1.33 2.22 4.70
N GLN A 306 2.31 2.90 4.13
CA GLN A 306 2.26 4.33 3.78
C GLN A 306 3.70 4.74 3.45
N THR A 307 4.25 4.23 2.33
CA THR A 307 5.58 4.70 1.88
C THR A 307 5.56 6.19 1.56
N ALA A 308 4.40 6.73 1.15
CA ALA A 308 4.21 8.15 0.91
C ALA A 308 4.31 8.96 2.21
N ASP A 309 3.66 8.53 3.29
CA ASP A 309 3.68 9.28 4.55
C ASP A 309 5.00 9.08 5.30
N PHE A 310 5.63 7.90 5.21
CA PHE A 310 7.03 7.74 5.63
C PHE A 310 7.94 8.72 4.91
N LYS A 311 7.82 8.84 3.57
CA LYS A 311 8.62 9.79 2.78
C LYS A 311 8.37 11.22 3.19
N LYS A 312 7.11 11.61 3.45
CA LYS A 312 6.77 12.96 3.93
C LYS A 312 7.39 13.23 5.30
N LEU A 313 7.21 12.33 6.26
CA LEU A 313 7.74 12.45 7.62
C LEU A 313 9.27 12.47 7.62
N ASN A 314 9.91 11.59 6.85
CA ASN A 314 11.36 11.54 6.72
C ASN A 314 11.92 12.79 6.02
N ALA A 315 11.21 13.35 5.03
CA ALA A 315 11.60 14.60 4.40
C ALA A 315 11.44 15.81 5.35
N GLU A 316 10.37 15.85 6.15
CA GLU A 316 10.16 16.82 7.22
C GLU A 316 11.30 16.73 8.24
N HIS A 317 11.61 15.52 8.72
CA HIS A 317 12.74 15.24 9.62
C HIS A 317 14.08 15.73 9.03
N THR A 318 14.40 15.33 7.79
CA THR A 318 15.65 15.72 7.11
C THR A 318 15.77 17.25 6.98
N ARG A 319 14.66 17.94 6.70
CA ARG A 319 14.63 19.40 6.62
C ARG A 319 14.92 20.04 7.99
N LEU A 320 14.33 19.51 9.06
CA LEU A 320 14.57 19.99 10.41
C LEU A 320 16.01 19.71 10.85
N HIS A 321 16.54 18.53 10.53
CA HIS A 321 17.93 18.16 10.82
C HIS A 321 18.93 19.11 10.17
N LYS A 322 18.70 19.51 8.91
CA LYS A 322 19.53 20.55 8.27
C LYS A 322 19.45 21.91 8.99
N LYS A 323 18.28 22.29 9.53
CA LYS A 323 18.16 23.52 10.34
C LYS A 323 18.92 23.36 11.66
N LEU A 324 18.87 22.18 12.26
CA LEU A 324 19.58 21.82 13.50
C LEU A 324 21.09 21.96 13.32
N ASP A 325 21.64 21.34 12.27
CA ASP A 325 23.07 21.41 11.94
C ASP A 325 23.52 22.85 11.71
N LYS A 326 22.71 23.64 10.99
CA LYS A 326 23.01 25.07 10.79
C LYS A 326 23.02 25.84 12.10
N LEU A 327 22.09 25.53 13.01
CA LEU A 327 21.96 26.18 14.31
C LEU A 327 23.16 25.88 15.22
N PHE A 328 23.65 24.64 15.25
CA PHE A 328 24.84 24.27 16.03
C PHE A 328 26.16 24.57 15.32
N GLY A 329 26.16 24.72 13.99
CA GLY A 329 27.34 25.03 13.19
C GLY A 329 27.72 26.52 13.14
N THR A 330 26.82 27.44 13.51
CA THR A 330 27.10 28.89 13.53
C THR A 330 27.42 29.38 14.94
N LYS A 331 28.69 29.73 15.19
CA LYS A 331 29.09 30.46 16.40
C LYS A 331 28.80 31.95 16.19
N ASN A 332 27.71 32.45 16.78
CA ASN A 332 27.40 33.87 16.79
C ASN A 332 28.00 34.51 18.04
N TYR A 333 28.70 35.62 17.87
CA TYR A 333 29.28 36.39 18.96
C TYR A 333 28.62 37.77 19.03
N ALA A 334 28.44 38.29 20.24
CA ALA A 334 28.05 39.68 20.44
C ALA A 334 28.88 40.34 21.54
N PRO A 335 29.06 41.67 21.50
CA PRO A 335 29.81 42.39 22.52
C PRO A 335 29.24 42.17 23.94
N LYS A 336 30.13 41.87 24.88
CA LYS A 336 29.79 41.68 26.30
C LYS A 336 29.41 43.00 26.96
N VAL A 337 28.21 43.06 27.53
CA VAL A 337 27.72 44.25 28.24
C VAL A 337 28.13 44.20 29.72
N TYR A 338 28.83 45.25 30.17
CA TYR A 338 29.22 45.47 31.56
C TYR A 338 28.30 46.52 32.21
N LYS A 339 27.67 46.19 33.35
CA LYS A 339 26.83 47.12 34.11
C LYS A 339 27.60 47.69 35.29
N ILE A 340 27.89 49.00 35.26
CA ILE A 340 28.64 49.70 36.31
C ILE A 340 27.84 50.93 36.72
N LYS A 341 27.51 51.05 38.02
CA LYS A 341 26.74 52.20 38.58
C LYS A 341 25.47 52.56 37.77
N GLY A 342 24.73 51.54 37.30
CA GLY A 342 23.48 51.73 36.57
C GLY A 342 23.62 52.08 35.08
N ARG A 343 24.83 52.13 34.53
CA ARG A 343 25.10 52.37 33.09
C ARG A 343 25.73 51.14 32.43
N GLU A 344 25.49 50.99 31.13
CA GLU A 344 25.99 49.88 30.32
C GLU A 344 27.24 50.29 29.53
N TYR A 345 28.24 49.41 29.52
CA TYR A 345 29.53 49.63 28.88
C TYR A 345 29.95 48.40 28.07
N TYR A 346 30.76 48.60 27.03
CA TYR A 346 31.50 47.54 26.36
C TYR A 346 32.98 47.64 26.66
N LYS A 347 33.67 46.50 26.73
CA LYS A 347 35.11 46.45 26.96
C LYS A 347 35.87 46.33 25.65
N LEU A 348 36.87 47.19 25.50
CA LEU A 348 37.79 47.25 24.39
C LEU A 348 39.02 46.39 24.69
N LEU A 349 39.39 45.53 23.76
CA LEU A 349 40.56 44.66 23.83
C LEU A 349 41.68 45.20 22.94
N GLY A 350 42.91 45.19 23.45
CA GLY A 350 44.09 45.62 22.68
C GLY A 350 44.51 47.08 22.87
N LEU A 351 43.85 47.84 23.75
CA LEU A 351 44.33 49.18 24.14
C LEU A 351 45.60 49.06 24.99
N SER A 352 46.72 49.51 24.44
CA SER A 352 48.04 49.49 25.09
C SER A 352 48.44 50.92 25.54
N HIS A 353 49.21 50.99 26.63
CA HIS A 353 49.63 52.27 27.23
C HIS A 353 50.67 53.02 26.38
N SER A 354 51.45 52.29 25.58
CA SER A 354 52.54 52.83 24.76
C SER A 354 52.05 53.57 23.52
N ASP A 355 50.88 53.22 23.00
CA ASP A 355 50.47 53.63 21.65
C ASP A 355 49.51 54.85 21.65
N PHE A 356 48.89 55.15 22.78
CA PHE A 356 47.84 56.20 22.90
C PHE A 356 47.97 57.10 24.15
N GLY A 357 48.94 56.86 25.05
CA GLY A 357 49.04 57.61 26.32
C GLY A 357 47.89 57.34 27.30
N ILE A 358 47.06 56.34 27.04
CA ILE A 358 45.90 55.96 27.85
C ILE A 358 46.31 54.88 28.84
N GLU A 359 45.99 55.07 30.13
CA GLU A 359 46.27 54.03 31.11
C GLU A 359 45.47 52.75 30.84
N LYS A 360 46.13 51.58 30.95
CA LYS A 360 45.54 50.25 30.67
C LYS A 360 44.20 50.00 31.38
N GLN A 361 43.95 50.73 32.46
CA GLN A 361 42.71 50.67 33.24
C GLN A 361 41.50 51.34 32.57
N TYR A 362 41.68 52.21 31.57
CA TYR A 362 40.60 52.90 30.83
C TYR A 362 40.30 52.20 29.51
N ASN A 363 39.54 51.11 29.57
CA ASN A 363 39.21 50.26 28.41
C ASN A 363 37.71 50.03 28.22
N LEU A 364 36.85 50.84 28.85
CA LEU A 364 35.40 50.73 28.73
C LEU A 364 34.82 51.92 27.96
N ILE A 365 33.96 51.62 26.99
CA ILE A 365 33.16 52.60 26.23
C ILE A 365 31.69 52.50 26.66
N ALA A 366 31.02 53.63 26.88
CA ALA A 366 29.59 53.62 27.20
C ALA A 366 28.78 53.10 26.01
N LYS A 367 27.84 52.18 26.26
CA LYS A 367 26.99 51.59 25.23
C LYS A 367 26.21 52.66 24.46
N SER A 368 25.70 53.69 25.14
CA SER A 368 25.01 54.82 24.51
C SER A 368 25.87 55.61 23.54
N ASP A 369 27.18 55.66 23.77
CA ASP A 369 28.12 56.38 22.91
C ASP A 369 28.56 55.48 21.76
N PHE A 370 28.75 54.19 22.02
CA PHE A 370 28.98 53.17 20.99
C PHE A 370 27.81 53.05 20.01
N ASP A 371 26.57 53.04 20.48
CA ASP A 371 25.37 52.91 19.64
C ASP A 371 25.16 54.14 18.73
N LYS A 372 25.76 55.29 19.10
CA LYS A 372 25.77 56.51 18.28
C LYS A 372 26.86 56.50 17.20
N LEU A 373 27.76 55.52 17.19
CA LEU A 373 28.79 55.36 16.15
C LEU A 373 28.16 54.79 14.87
N TYR A 374 27.55 55.66 14.06
CA TYR A 374 27.10 55.31 12.70
C TYR A 374 28.21 55.57 11.68
N ALA A 375 28.35 54.64 10.74
CA ALA A 375 29.46 54.55 9.81
C ALA A 375 29.61 55.81 8.93
N GLN A 376 30.75 56.50 9.10
CA GLN A 376 31.59 57.13 8.05
C GLN A 376 32.50 58.25 8.61
N HIS A 377 32.37 58.61 9.91
CA HIS A 377 33.24 59.60 10.55
C HIS A 377 33.69 59.16 11.95
N PHE A 378 34.89 59.57 12.35
CA PHE A 378 35.37 59.41 13.71
C PHE A 378 34.54 60.29 14.66
N LYS A 379 34.09 59.71 15.79
CA LYS A 379 33.44 60.47 16.86
C LYS A 379 34.30 60.43 18.11
N GLU A 380 34.38 61.57 18.79
CA GLU A 380 35.06 61.67 20.07
C GLU A 380 34.23 60.98 21.15
N VAL A 381 34.84 60.04 21.86
CA VAL A 381 34.23 59.31 22.97
C VAL A 381 35.20 59.29 24.15
N SER A 382 34.68 59.39 25.37
CA SER A 382 35.47 59.28 26.59
C SER A 382 35.50 57.83 27.08
N LEU A 383 36.69 57.30 27.34
CA LEU A 383 36.86 55.99 27.95
C LEU A 383 36.74 56.08 29.48
N VAL A 384 36.24 55.02 30.10
CA VAL A 384 36.15 54.90 31.56
C VAL A 384 36.90 53.68 32.07
N ASN A 385 37.27 53.72 33.35
CA ASN A 385 37.81 52.57 34.05
C ASN A 385 36.72 51.75 34.76
N ILE A 386 37.11 50.65 35.40
CA ILE A 386 36.21 49.74 36.14
C ILE A 386 35.44 50.43 37.29
N HIS A 387 35.88 51.59 37.77
CA HIS A 387 35.19 52.38 38.80
C HIS A 387 34.23 53.43 38.21
N ALA A 388 34.07 53.44 36.89
CA ALA A 388 33.37 54.46 36.11
C ALA A 388 33.91 55.88 36.33
N SER A 389 35.20 55.99 36.67
CA SER A 389 35.90 57.28 36.63
C SER A 389 36.11 57.65 35.15
N LYS A 390 35.63 58.81 34.74
CA LYS A 390 35.93 59.35 33.41
C LYS A 390 37.38 59.83 33.43
N SER A 391 38.20 59.33 32.51
CA SER A 391 39.46 60.01 32.22
C SER A 391 39.24 61.17 31.26
N GLN A 392 40.15 62.15 31.30
CA GLN A 392 40.29 63.22 30.31
C GLN A 392 40.99 62.72 29.03
N TYR A 393 40.83 61.46 28.64
CA TYR A 393 41.40 60.92 27.39
C TYR A 393 40.30 60.77 26.33
N PRO A 394 39.95 61.84 25.59
CA PRO A 394 39.07 61.71 24.45
C PRO A 394 39.74 60.89 23.36
N VAL A 395 39.04 59.90 22.83
CA VAL A 395 39.50 59.10 21.68
C VAL A 395 38.52 59.22 20.53
N LEU A 396 39.06 59.25 19.32
CA LEU A 396 38.28 59.22 18.10
C LEU A 396 38.00 57.77 17.74
N VAL A 397 36.73 57.37 17.76
CA VAL A 397 36.30 55.99 17.45
C VAL A 397 35.52 55.97 16.15
N TYR A 398 35.87 55.03 15.28
CA TYR A 398 35.16 54.72 14.05
C TYR A 398 34.74 53.25 14.03
N LYS A 399 33.47 52.97 13.72
CA LYS A 399 32.94 51.60 13.62
C LYS A 399 32.97 51.14 12.16
N LYS A 400 33.74 50.10 11.86
CA LYS A 400 33.79 49.50 10.52
C LYS A 400 32.50 48.71 10.23
N ILE A 401 32.20 48.54 8.94
CA ILE A 401 31.08 47.71 8.45
C ILE A 401 31.27 46.23 8.87
N THR A 402 32.52 45.80 9.05
CA THR A 402 32.89 44.45 9.49
C THR A 402 32.66 44.19 10.99
N GLY A 403 32.29 45.21 11.78
CA GLY A 403 32.05 45.10 13.23
C GLY A 403 33.24 45.48 14.12
N GLU A 404 34.45 45.55 13.56
CA GLU A 404 35.66 46.04 14.24
C GLU A 404 35.61 47.55 14.52
N LEU A 405 36.30 48.00 15.58
CA LEU A 405 36.44 49.42 15.90
C LEU A 405 37.85 49.90 15.56
N ARG A 406 37.95 51.05 14.88
CA ARG A 406 39.20 51.77 14.73
C ARG A 406 39.25 52.91 15.73
N VAL A 407 40.22 52.88 16.62
CA VAL A 407 40.47 53.93 17.60
C VAL A 407 41.67 54.76 17.18
N LYS A 408 41.54 56.07 17.32
CA LYS A 408 42.53 57.07 16.96
C LYS A 408 42.73 58.01 18.14
N SER A 409 43.98 58.30 18.50
CA SER A 409 44.31 59.29 19.54
C SER A 409 43.88 60.68 19.09
N THR A 410 43.43 61.50 20.05
CA THR A 410 43.22 62.94 19.84
C THR A 410 44.52 63.75 19.97
N SER A 411 45.52 63.20 20.66
CA SER A 411 46.87 63.73 20.74
C SER A 411 47.68 63.41 19.48
N VAL A 412 48.32 64.43 18.93
CA VAL A 412 49.23 64.32 17.78
C VAL A 412 50.66 64.31 18.32
N ASP A 413 51.54 63.51 17.73
CA ASP A 413 52.96 63.55 18.08
C ASP A 413 53.62 64.88 17.68
N HIS A 414 54.90 65.07 18.03
CA HIS A 414 55.65 66.30 17.74
C HIS A 414 55.75 66.63 16.23
N TRP A 415 55.35 65.71 15.35
CA TRP A 415 55.35 65.84 13.90
C TRP A 415 53.94 65.96 13.29
N GLY A 416 52.90 66.06 14.13
CA GLY A 416 51.52 66.19 13.66
C GLY A 416 50.88 64.88 13.19
N ASN A 417 51.44 63.73 13.54
CA ASN A 417 50.86 62.41 13.27
C ASN A 417 50.08 61.84 14.47
N SER A 418 48.88 61.36 14.19
CA SER A 418 47.99 60.70 15.15
C SER A 418 48.11 59.18 15.03
N SER A 419 48.27 58.47 16.15
CA SER A 419 48.25 57.00 16.16
C SER A 419 46.82 56.47 15.95
N SER A 420 46.67 55.43 15.13
CA SER A 420 45.39 54.73 14.94
C SER A 420 45.58 53.23 14.97
N GLN A 421 44.70 52.50 15.66
CA GLN A 421 44.74 51.05 15.78
C GLN A 421 43.33 50.47 15.65
N ASP A 422 43.24 49.31 15.01
CA ASP A 422 42.03 48.50 15.03
C ASP A 422 41.99 47.65 16.30
N ILE A 423 40.88 47.74 17.03
CA ILE A 423 40.65 47.06 18.30
C ILE A 423 39.36 46.26 18.25
N ALA A 424 39.32 45.19 19.03
CA ALA A 424 38.16 44.32 19.15
C ALA A 424 37.36 44.63 20.43
N LEU A 425 36.09 44.26 20.44
CA LEU A 425 35.30 44.21 21.66
C LEU A 425 35.51 42.86 22.34
N GLU A 426 35.42 42.81 23.66
CA GLU A 426 35.22 41.54 24.34
C GLU A 426 33.84 41.00 23.97
N GLU A 427 33.79 39.85 23.32
CA GLU A 427 32.55 39.23 22.85
C GLU A 427 32.16 38.02 23.72
N VAL A 428 30.87 37.73 23.76
CA VAL A 428 30.29 36.51 24.33
C VAL A 428 29.59 35.74 23.23
N LEU A 429 29.70 34.42 23.28
CA LEU A 429 28.96 33.52 22.41
C LEU A 429 27.45 33.66 22.69
N ILE A 430 26.67 34.04 21.68
CA ILE A 430 25.21 34.00 21.73
C ILE A 430 24.77 32.56 21.44
N LEU A 431 24.13 31.94 22.43
CA LEU A 431 23.45 30.68 22.20
C LEU A 431 22.22 30.92 21.31
N PRO A 432 22.09 30.20 20.18
CA PRO A 432 20.94 30.36 19.29
C PRO A 432 19.63 30.00 20.00
N ASN A 433 18.54 30.70 19.64
CA ASN A 433 17.21 30.40 20.18
C ASN A 433 16.69 29.05 19.65
N LYS A 434 16.70 28.03 20.51
CA LYS A 434 16.29 26.65 20.18
C LYS A 434 14.77 26.44 20.19
N ALA A 435 13.99 27.32 20.83
CA ALA A 435 12.58 27.08 21.13
C ALA A 435 11.65 26.89 19.90
N PRO A 436 11.79 27.66 18.80
CA PRO A 436 10.97 27.45 17.60
C PRO A 436 11.21 26.08 16.96
N LEU A 437 12.49 25.69 16.85
CA LEU A 437 12.88 24.42 16.23
C LEU A 437 12.45 23.23 17.10
N LEU A 438 12.58 23.34 18.43
CA LEU A 438 12.08 22.35 19.38
C LEU A 438 10.57 22.14 19.26
N LYS A 439 9.79 23.21 19.03
CA LYS A 439 8.34 23.11 18.81
C LYS A 439 8.00 22.36 17.52
N GLU A 440 8.73 22.62 16.42
CA GLU A 440 8.58 21.89 15.15
C GLU A 440 8.89 20.40 15.32
N TYR A 441 10.00 20.06 15.99
CA TYR A 441 10.38 18.65 16.25
C TYR A 441 9.36 17.92 17.13
N LYS A 442 8.87 18.51 18.22
CA LYS A 442 7.83 17.88 19.06
C LYS A 442 6.53 17.62 18.31
N ALA A 443 6.16 18.50 17.39
CA ALA A 443 4.99 18.29 16.52
C ALA A 443 5.22 17.12 15.55
N LEU A 444 6.43 17.00 14.99
CA LEU A 444 6.81 15.88 14.13
C LEU A 444 6.86 14.56 14.89
N GLU A 445 7.45 14.52 16.08
CA GLU A 445 7.50 13.34 16.96
C GLU A 445 6.10 12.78 17.21
N LYS A 446 5.13 13.65 17.54
CA LYS A 446 3.74 13.23 17.75
C LYS A 446 3.13 12.54 16.53
N LYS A 447 3.44 13.03 15.31
CA LYS A 447 2.98 12.39 14.06
C LYS A 447 3.65 11.03 13.86
N ILE A 448 4.98 10.95 14.04
CA ILE A 448 5.75 9.71 13.87
C ILE A 448 5.28 8.64 14.87
N LYS A 449 5.15 9.00 16.15
CA LYS A 449 4.72 8.08 17.22
C LYS A 449 3.36 7.45 16.92
N LYS A 450 2.41 8.24 16.42
CA LYS A 450 1.09 7.74 16.00
C LYS A 450 1.21 6.67 14.91
N GLU A 451 2.11 6.87 13.94
CA GLU A 451 2.36 5.89 12.87
C GLU A 451 3.07 4.64 13.40
N VAL A 452 4.08 4.79 14.29
CA VAL A 452 4.77 3.66 14.93
C VAL A 452 3.78 2.76 15.68
N GLU A 453 2.90 3.35 16.49
CA GLU A 453 1.85 2.62 17.22
C GLU A 453 0.90 1.89 16.27
N ALA A 454 0.47 2.54 15.18
CA ALA A 454 -0.37 1.91 14.17
C ALA A 454 0.33 0.72 13.48
N LYS A 455 1.64 0.82 13.21
CA LYS A 455 2.42 -0.29 12.63
C LYS A 455 2.67 -1.43 13.60
N GLN A 456 2.82 -1.13 14.90
CA GLN A 456 2.93 -2.15 15.93
C GLN A 456 1.65 -2.99 16.00
N GLN A 457 0.48 -2.34 16.01
CA GLN A 457 -0.82 -3.03 16.01
C GLN A 457 -0.99 -3.99 14.83
N VAL A 458 -0.46 -3.64 13.65
CA VAL A 458 -0.46 -4.51 12.48
C VAL A 458 0.45 -5.72 12.68
N CYS A 459 1.65 -5.53 13.25
CA CYS A 459 2.58 -6.64 13.52
C CYS A 459 1.99 -7.62 14.53
N ASP A 460 1.25 -7.12 15.51
CA ASP A 460 0.61 -7.94 16.56
C ASP A 460 -0.76 -8.50 16.15
N ALA A 461 -1.22 -8.20 14.93
CA ALA A 461 -2.54 -8.59 14.48
C ALA A 461 -2.65 -10.11 14.27
N LYS A 462 -3.75 -10.69 14.77
CA LYS A 462 -4.09 -12.12 14.56
C LYS A 462 -4.24 -12.54 13.09
N GLN A 463 -4.25 -11.60 12.15
CA GLN A 463 -4.34 -11.88 10.72
C GLN A 463 -3.19 -12.76 10.21
N TRP A 464 -2.06 -12.83 10.93
CA TRP A 464 -0.92 -13.66 10.59
C TRP A 464 -1.05 -15.13 11.01
N GLU A 465 -2.09 -15.51 11.75
CA GLU A 465 -2.27 -16.90 12.22
C GLU A 465 -2.67 -17.86 11.08
N SER A 466 -3.60 -17.45 10.23
CA SER A 466 -4.08 -18.27 9.11
C SER A 466 -4.90 -17.46 8.11
N HIS A 467 -4.87 -17.89 6.85
CA HIS A 467 -5.69 -17.34 5.79
C HIS A 467 -6.18 -18.46 4.88
N LEU A 468 -7.44 -18.41 4.43
CA LEU A 468 -8.03 -19.48 3.63
C LEU A 468 -7.39 -19.61 2.24
N PHE A 469 -6.92 -18.50 1.67
CA PHE A 469 -6.50 -18.43 0.26
C PHE A 469 -5.02 -18.15 0.05
N THR A 470 -4.21 -18.24 1.10
CA THR A 470 -2.76 -18.10 0.95
C THR A 470 -2.04 -19.07 1.88
N ASN A 471 -0.83 -19.47 1.50
CA ASN A 471 -0.04 -20.45 2.24
C ASN A 471 0.74 -19.76 3.39
N ALA A 472 1.27 -20.57 4.31
CA ALA A 472 2.03 -20.09 5.46
C ALA A 472 3.28 -19.28 5.07
N GLU A 473 3.91 -19.63 3.94
CA GLU A 473 5.09 -18.92 3.43
C GLU A 473 4.76 -17.47 3.03
N ASN A 474 3.68 -17.28 2.26
CA ASN A 474 3.20 -15.96 1.86
C ASN A 474 2.76 -15.12 3.07
N ILE A 475 2.14 -15.75 4.08
CA ILE A 475 1.78 -15.09 5.34
C ILE A 475 3.04 -14.58 6.05
N ARG A 476 4.05 -15.43 6.25
CA ARG A 476 5.35 -15.04 6.84
C ARG A 476 6.03 -13.93 6.04
N LEU A 477 5.95 -13.99 4.71
CA LEU A 477 6.53 -12.96 3.84
C LEU A 477 5.87 -11.60 4.05
N ALA A 478 4.54 -11.56 4.13
CA ALA A 478 3.79 -10.35 4.40
C ALA A 478 4.04 -9.82 5.83
N GLU A 479 4.07 -10.71 6.82
CA GLU A 479 4.40 -10.37 8.22
C GLU A 479 5.82 -9.78 8.34
N ASN A 480 6.80 -10.37 7.67
CA ASN A 480 8.17 -9.84 7.60
C ASN A 480 8.20 -8.46 6.94
N GLY A 481 7.39 -8.24 5.90
CA GLY A 481 7.21 -6.92 5.28
C GLY A 481 6.67 -5.89 6.28
N ALA A 482 5.66 -6.26 7.08
CA ALA A 482 5.09 -5.42 8.12
C ALA A 482 6.14 -5.04 9.19
N LYS A 483 6.88 -6.03 9.71
CA LYS A 483 7.96 -5.82 10.71
C LYS A 483 9.06 -4.90 10.18
N GLN A 484 9.49 -5.11 8.92
CA GLN A 484 10.49 -4.24 8.28
C GLN A 484 10.02 -2.79 8.14
N GLN A 485 8.73 -2.57 7.92
CA GLN A 485 8.19 -1.21 7.89
C GLN A 485 8.12 -0.60 9.28
N HIS A 486 7.62 -1.34 10.28
CA HIS A 486 7.59 -0.87 11.65
C HIS A 486 8.99 -0.43 12.11
N GLN A 487 10.02 -1.25 11.84
CA GLN A 487 11.41 -0.95 12.16
C GLN A 487 11.88 0.40 11.56
N LYS A 488 11.53 0.70 10.31
CA LYS A 488 11.89 1.98 9.66
C LYS A 488 11.25 3.19 10.34
N TYR A 489 9.99 3.07 10.73
CA TYR A 489 9.29 4.14 11.45
C TYR A 489 9.86 4.31 12.86
N TYR A 490 10.21 3.22 13.52
CA TYR A 490 10.85 3.24 14.84
C TYR A 490 12.24 3.89 14.81
N GLU A 491 13.06 3.57 13.81
CA GLU A 491 14.36 4.24 13.59
C GLU A 491 14.21 5.75 13.36
N LEU A 492 13.19 6.17 12.60
CA LEU A 492 12.87 7.58 12.39
C LEU A 492 12.42 8.26 13.70
N GLU A 493 11.65 7.56 14.54
CA GLU A 493 11.26 8.07 15.86
C GLU A 493 12.46 8.27 16.78
N LEU A 494 13.36 7.29 16.84
CA LEU A 494 14.60 7.37 17.62
C LEU A 494 15.47 8.56 17.18
N SER A 495 15.69 8.71 15.88
CA SER A 495 16.47 9.83 15.33
C SER A 495 15.83 11.18 15.68
N CYS A 496 14.50 11.30 15.59
CA CYS A 496 13.78 12.50 15.98
C CYS A 496 13.92 12.81 17.48
N ARG A 497 13.88 11.79 18.34
CA ARG A 497 14.08 11.93 19.80
C ARG A 497 15.49 12.37 20.17
N GLU A 498 16.50 11.82 19.50
CA GLU A 498 17.90 12.24 19.69
C GLU A 498 18.08 13.73 19.37
N ASP A 499 17.49 14.22 18.28
CA ASP A 499 17.53 15.62 17.90
C ASP A 499 16.78 16.53 18.90
N ILE A 500 15.63 16.07 19.43
CA ILE A 500 14.91 16.75 20.51
C ILE A 500 15.76 16.84 21.77
N GLN A 501 16.49 15.78 22.11
CA GLN A 501 17.38 15.76 23.27
C GLN A 501 18.55 16.75 23.08
N LYS A 502 19.16 16.80 21.89
CA LYS A 502 20.18 17.81 21.54
C LYS A 502 19.67 19.25 21.64
N LEU A 503 18.39 19.48 21.34
CA LEU A 503 17.78 20.81 21.47
C LEU A 503 17.40 21.17 22.91
N SER A 504 17.15 20.17 23.76
CA SER A 504 16.72 20.35 25.14
C SER A 504 17.90 20.54 26.09
N ASN A 505 19.03 19.88 25.80
CA ASN A 505 20.34 20.17 26.39
C ASN A 505 20.91 21.46 25.78
#